data_AF-A0A1G1JLD6-F1
#
_entry.id   AF-A0A1G1JLD6-F1
#
_cell.length_a   1.000
_cell.length_b   1.000
_cell.length_c   1.000
_cell.angle_alpha   90.00
_cell.angle_beta   90.00
_cell.angle_gamma   90.00
#
_symmetry.space_group_name_H-M   'P 1'
#
loop_
_entity.id
_entity.type
_entity.pdbx_description
1 polymer ?
#
loop_
_entity_poly.entity_id
_entity_poly.type
_entity_poly.pdbx_seq_one_letter_code
_entity_poly.pdbx_strand_id
1 'polypeptide(L)'
;MKERFHAIDALRVFAMVSVVFLHSSISYMPTRLPDLLWAVHDPSATAFFDWLFFWIRGLTMRVFFLVAGFFAGVLYEDRGPKAFLENRLRRIAIPFLVGSGVLLPLLYFIWCYGWLETGRADLSQVLRMRLDAPIQRNLYGPAHLWFLEFLVLFYAVYYAFRRVRPGFVRPGGVVEKIIFSRLRPLALAVPSMLILWLDVDVVINFHNTFIPNPLKFLYYGFFFLAGTWLYPFRERLKNLAAGANAYLAASLPVFIGMVALTRAHIAKPLAGPGYFALVAATSLFAWLSVFAMLGYFMRFLNREIPLVRYLSGASYWIYLCHLPVVGLMQVFLLRFELPAALKFSAVVLTALGSGFLTYEVFVRNTSIGLCLSGPKHFGGMPPRPLTLKVKTTLTAFMLCAVVLSGTSFQHFYNEEKKRYEGTLAGFYRQYLHREPDAVGWRHWTDWALNRWGLEKVERIGFIEAGRKEGKERA
;
A
#
# COMPACT_ATOMS: atom_id res chain seq x y z
N MET A 1 26.92 17.41 -16.94
CA MET A 1 25.84 17.08 -15.97
C MET A 1 25.28 15.72 -16.34
N LYS A 2 25.17 14.74 -15.43
CA LYS A 2 24.49 13.47 -15.74
C LYS A 2 23.01 13.78 -16.03
N GLU A 3 22.56 13.45 -17.22
CA GLU A 3 21.19 13.69 -17.68
C GLU A 3 20.19 13.00 -16.74
N ARG A 4 19.20 13.75 -16.26
CA ARG A 4 18.20 13.25 -15.31
C ARG A 4 16.96 12.86 -16.09
N PHE A 5 16.48 11.64 -15.89
CA PHE A 5 15.29 11.12 -16.57
C PHE A 5 14.00 11.69 -15.96
N HIS A 6 13.71 12.97 -16.24
CA HIS A 6 12.61 13.71 -15.63
C HIS A 6 11.24 13.04 -15.78
N ALA A 7 10.92 12.56 -16.98
CA ALA A 7 9.67 11.86 -17.26
C ALA A 7 9.53 10.56 -16.45
N ILE A 8 10.63 9.81 -16.29
CA ILE A 8 10.64 8.54 -15.55
C ILE A 8 10.55 8.80 -14.04
N ASP A 9 11.23 9.84 -13.55
CA ASP A 9 11.11 10.30 -12.16
C ASP A 9 9.66 10.74 -11.86
N ALA A 10 9.02 11.46 -12.78
CA ALA A 10 7.62 11.85 -12.67
C ALA A 10 6.69 10.63 -12.70
N LEU A 11 6.95 9.66 -13.58
CA LEU A 11 6.16 8.44 -13.70
C LEU A 11 6.20 7.63 -12.41
N ARG A 12 7.38 7.54 -11.77
CA ARG A 12 7.54 6.95 -10.44
C ARG A 12 6.72 7.68 -9.37
N VAL A 13 6.73 9.02 -9.38
CA VAL A 13 5.95 9.83 -8.43
C VAL A 13 4.46 9.56 -8.59
N PHE A 14 3.97 9.59 -9.82
CA PHE A 14 2.57 9.30 -10.11
C PHE A 14 2.20 7.91 -9.62
N ALA A 15 2.97 6.89 -9.99
CA ALA A 15 2.75 5.50 -9.58
C ALA A 15 2.64 5.39 -8.05
N MET A 16 3.52 6.07 -7.31
CA MET A 16 3.48 6.07 -5.84
C MET A 16 2.24 6.75 -5.28
N VAL A 17 1.90 7.96 -5.75
CA VAL A 17 0.69 8.64 -5.30
C VAL A 17 -0.55 7.78 -5.59
N SER A 18 -0.61 7.16 -6.77
CA SER A 18 -1.72 6.26 -7.11
C SER A 18 -1.83 5.07 -6.16
N VAL A 19 -0.73 4.51 -5.63
CA VAL A 19 -0.80 3.44 -4.62
C VAL A 19 -1.50 3.89 -3.34
N VAL A 20 -1.31 5.14 -2.91
CA VAL A 20 -2.03 5.68 -1.75
C VAL A 20 -3.53 5.72 -2.04
N PHE A 21 -3.93 6.17 -3.23
CA PHE A 21 -5.35 6.14 -3.65
C PHE A 21 -5.90 4.71 -3.71
N LEU A 22 -5.11 3.76 -4.21
CA LEU A 22 -5.49 2.35 -4.28
C LEU A 22 -5.74 1.76 -2.89
N HIS A 23 -4.85 1.98 -1.92
CA HIS A 23 -5.06 1.45 -0.57
C HIS A 23 -6.21 2.17 0.16
N SER A 24 -6.35 3.48 -0.06
CA SER A 24 -7.47 4.25 0.49
C SER A 24 -8.83 3.77 -0.04
N SER A 25 -8.91 3.22 -1.26
CA SER A 25 -10.18 2.79 -1.84
C SER A 25 -10.66 1.43 -1.33
N ILE A 26 -9.77 0.56 -0.82
CA ILE A 26 -10.10 -0.84 -0.48
C ILE A 26 -11.27 -0.98 0.51
N SER A 27 -11.33 -0.12 1.54
CA SER A 27 -12.42 -0.17 2.52
C SER A 27 -13.79 0.15 1.91
N TYR A 28 -13.83 0.88 0.80
CA TYR A 28 -15.06 1.38 0.17
C TYR A 28 -15.45 0.60 -1.09
N MET A 29 -14.81 -0.54 -1.34
CA MET A 29 -15.08 -1.43 -2.47
C MET A 29 -16.20 -2.43 -2.16
N PRO A 30 -17.22 -2.55 -3.03
CA PRO A 30 -18.21 -3.62 -2.93
C PRO A 30 -17.61 -5.01 -3.20
N THR A 31 -16.71 -5.11 -4.19
CA THR A 31 -16.10 -6.40 -4.56
C THR A 31 -15.10 -6.83 -3.50
N ARG A 32 -15.32 -8.00 -2.88
CA ARG A 32 -14.35 -8.61 -1.96
C ARG A 32 -13.35 -9.45 -2.74
N LEU A 33 -12.08 -9.05 -2.66
CA LEU A 33 -11.00 -9.76 -3.33
C LEU A 33 -10.59 -10.99 -2.51
N PRO A 34 -10.43 -12.16 -3.14
CA PRO A 34 -10.01 -13.36 -2.43
C PRO A 34 -8.68 -13.16 -1.69
N ASP A 35 -8.64 -13.61 -0.43
CA ASP A 35 -7.46 -13.62 0.44
C ASP A 35 -6.84 -12.24 0.76
N LEU A 36 -7.48 -11.14 0.35
CA LEU A 36 -7.07 -9.79 0.71
C LEU A 36 -7.46 -9.49 2.16
N LEU A 37 -6.51 -9.56 3.08
CA LEU A 37 -6.72 -9.10 4.45
C LEU A 37 -6.69 -7.58 4.54
N TRP A 38 -7.77 -7.03 5.07
CA TRP A 38 -7.92 -5.60 5.33
C TRP A 38 -8.48 -5.36 6.73
N ALA A 39 -8.17 -4.19 7.30
CA ALA A 39 -8.53 -3.83 8.67
C ALA A 39 -10.06 -3.76 8.84
N VAL A 40 -10.73 -2.99 7.98
CA VAL A 40 -12.18 -2.77 8.03
C VAL A 40 -12.76 -2.66 6.63
N HIS A 41 -14.04 -2.94 6.48
CA HIS A 41 -14.75 -2.63 5.25
C HIS A 41 -15.98 -1.80 5.59
N ASP A 42 -16.07 -0.64 4.96
CA ASP A 42 -17.09 0.34 5.25
C ASP A 42 -18.44 -0.06 4.63
N PRO A 43 -19.56 0.11 5.34
CA PRO A 43 -20.89 -0.18 4.79
C PRO A 43 -21.30 0.76 3.65
N SER A 44 -20.69 1.95 3.54
CA SER A 44 -20.98 2.93 2.47
C SER A 44 -20.29 2.62 1.13
N ALA A 45 -19.86 1.38 0.90
CA ALA A 45 -19.12 0.97 -0.29
C ALA A 45 -19.87 1.27 -1.61
N THR A 46 -19.14 1.69 -2.64
CA THR A 46 -19.73 2.05 -3.94
C THR A 46 -18.94 1.47 -5.11
N ALA A 47 -19.63 1.15 -6.22
CA ALA A 47 -19.00 0.54 -7.39
C ALA A 47 -17.88 1.41 -8.00
N PHE A 48 -17.89 2.73 -7.78
CA PHE A 48 -16.82 3.63 -8.20
C PHE A 48 -15.45 3.21 -7.66
N PHE A 49 -15.38 2.80 -6.39
CA PHE A 49 -14.10 2.43 -5.78
C PHE A 49 -13.54 1.11 -6.29
N ASP A 50 -14.39 0.19 -6.76
CA ASP A 50 -13.91 -0.99 -7.49
C ASP A 50 -13.22 -0.58 -8.79
N TRP A 51 -13.86 0.27 -9.60
CA TRP A 51 -13.29 0.75 -10.86
C TRP A 51 -11.99 1.49 -10.65
N LEU A 52 -11.94 2.38 -9.64
CA LEU A 52 -10.73 3.09 -9.25
C LEU A 52 -9.62 2.12 -8.84
N PHE A 53 -9.93 1.15 -7.99
CA PHE A 53 -8.98 0.15 -7.53
C PHE A 53 -8.41 -0.68 -8.68
N PHE A 54 -9.27 -1.27 -9.52
CA PHE A 54 -8.82 -2.12 -10.62
C PHE A 54 -8.02 -1.33 -11.66
N TRP A 55 -8.40 -0.08 -11.94
CA TRP A 55 -7.65 0.79 -12.85
C TRP A 55 -6.24 1.02 -12.34
N ILE A 56 -6.12 1.50 -11.09
CA ILE A 56 -4.83 1.79 -10.49
C ILE A 56 -4.00 0.51 -10.32
N ARG A 57 -4.59 -0.60 -9.84
CA ARG A 57 -3.89 -1.86 -9.62
C ARG A 57 -3.36 -2.42 -10.92
N GLY A 58 -4.21 -2.45 -11.94
CA GLY A 58 -3.88 -2.93 -13.27
C GLY A 58 -2.74 -2.12 -13.91
N LEU A 59 -2.65 -0.84 -13.61
CA LEU A 59 -1.65 0.09 -14.14
C LEU A 59 -0.32 0.11 -13.36
N THR A 60 -0.41 0.48 -12.09
CA THR A 60 0.70 1.03 -11.32
C THR A 60 1.79 0.01 -11.01
N MET A 61 1.42 -1.24 -10.72
CA MET A 61 2.42 -2.27 -10.38
C MET A 61 3.35 -2.59 -11.56
N ARG A 62 2.82 -2.62 -12.79
CA ARG A 62 3.64 -2.89 -13.98
C ARG A 62 4.58 -1.72 -14.28
N VAL A 63 4.11 -0.49 -14.12
CA VAL A 63 4.92 0.72 -14.24
C VAL A 63 6.06 0.73 -13.23
N PHE A 64 5.80 0.37 -11.97
CA PHE A 64 6.85 0.32 -10.96
C PHE A 64 7.98 -0.64 -11.30
N PHE A 65 7.66 -1.87 -11.70
CA PHE A 65 8.69 -2.85 -12.08
C PHE A 65 9.43 -2.43 -13.34
N LEU A 66 8.74 -1.87 -14.35
CA LEU A 66 9.37 -1.31 -15.54
C LEU A 66 10.38 -0.20 -15.19
N VAL A 67 9.97 0.76 -14.36
CA VAL A 67 10.84 1.86 -13.92
C VAL A 67 12.02 1.34 -13.08
N ALA A 68 11.77 0.36 -12.21
CA ALA A 68 12.81 -0.25 -11.40
C ALA A 68 13.87 -0.98 -12.25
N GLY A 69 13.43 -1.66 -13.32
CA GLY A 69 14.30 -2.30 -14.31
C GLY A 69 15.11 -1.29 -15.12
N PHE A 70 14.47 -0.20 -15.56
CA PHE A 70 15.17 0.89 -16.26
C PHE A 70 16.30 1.46 -15.40
N PHE A 71 16.03 1.80 -14.14
CA PHE A 71 17.05 2.28 -13.22
C PHE A 71 18.06 1.20 -12.80
N ALA A 72 17.74 -0.09 -12.93
CA ALA A 72 18.69 -1.17 -12.76
C ALA A 72 19.79 -1.08 -13.82
N GLY A 73 19.38 -0.97 -15.10
CA GLY A 73 20.28 -0.78 -16.23
C GLY A 73 21.13 0.48 -16.07
N VAL A 74 20.50 1.64 -15.82
CA VAL A 74 21.21 2.91 -15.57
C VAL A 74 22.28 2.74 -14.50
N LEU A 75 21.93 2.18 -13.34
CA LEU A 75 22.86 2.11 -12.22
C LEU A 75 24.01 1.13 -12.47
N TYR A 76 23.71 -0.03 -13.04
CA TYR A 76 24.72 -1.06 -13.29
C TYR A 76 25.74 -0.60 -14.34
N GLU A 77 25.28 0.07 -15.40
CA GLU A 77 26.12 0.51 -16.51
C GLU A 77 26.88 1.79 -16.16
N ASP A 78 26.23 2.76 -15.51
CA ASP A 78 26.84 4.06 -15.22
C ASP A 78 27.78 4.06 -14.00
N ARG A 79 27.66 3.07 -13.11
CA ARG A 79 28.42 3.01 -11.84
C ARG A 79 29.09 1.67 -11.56
N GLY A 80 28.82 0.66 -12.37
CA GLY A 80 29.42 -0.66 -12.25
C GLY A 80 28.76 -1.58 -11.21
N PRO A 81 29.18 -2.87 -11.17
CA PRO A 81 28.49 -3.91 -10.41
C PRO A 81 28.56 -3.72 -8.89
N LYS A 82 29.71 -3.27 -8.37
CA LYS A 82 29.91 -3.05 -6.92
C LYS A 82 28.99 -1.93 -6.41
N ALA A 83 29.01 -0.78 -7.09
CA ALA A 83 28.16 0.35 -6.74
C ALA A 83 26.67 0.03 -6.91
N PHE A 84 26.31 -0.80 -7.89
CA PHE A 84 24.96 -1.33 -8.03
C PHE A 84 24.53 -2.09 -6.78
N LEU A 85 25.29 -3.09 -6.36
CA LEU A 85 24.95 -3.93 -5.21
C LEU A 85 24.86 -3.12 -3.92
N GLU A 86 25.87 -2.30 -3.61
CA GLU A 86 25.88 -1.44 -2.42
C GLU A 86 24.67 -0.51 -2.37
N ASN A 87 24.32 0.09 -3.52
CA ASN A 87 23.18 0.97 -3.62
C ASN A 87 21.85 0.24 -3.41
N ARG A 88 21.66 -0.94 -4.02
CA ARG A 88 20.42 -1.72 -3.89
C ARG A 88 20.27 -2.31 -2.49
N LEU A 89 21.35 -2.77 -1.87
CA LEU A 89 21.33 -3.20 -0.48
C LEU A 89 20.90 -2.04 0.43
N ARG A 90 21.56 -0.88 0.34
CA ARG A 90 21.26 0.26 1.22
C ARG A 90 19.87 0.85 1.02
N ARG A 91 19.35 0.86 -0.21
CA ARG A 91 18.11 1.56 -0.55
C ARG A 91 16.88 0.71 -0.70
N ILE A 92 17.04 -0.61 -0.81
CA ILE A 92 15.92 -1.53 -1.04
C ILE A 92 15.94 -2.63 0.02
N ALA A 93 17.05 -3.36 0.17
CA ALA A 93 17.12 -4.47 1.12
C ALA A 93 17.06 -4.00 2.58
N ILE A 94 17.83 -2.97 2.97
CA ILE A 94 17.78 -2.44 4.34
C ILE A 94 16.40 -1.87 4.67
N PRO A 95 15.79 -0.97 3.86
CA PRO A 95 14.44 -0.48 4.16
C PRO A 95 13.38 -1.58 4.15
N PHE A 96 13.54 -2.63 3.33
CA PHE A 96 12.68 -3.80 3.39
C PHE A 96 12.79 -4.49 4.75
N LEU A 97 14.00 -4.83 5.20
CA LEU A 97 14.21 -5.51 6.50
C LEU A 97 13.74 -4.65 7.68
N VAL A 98 14.08 -3.36 7.70
CA VAL A 98 13.63 -2.43 8.73
C VAL A 98 12.11 -2.25 8.69
N GLY A 99 11.54 -2.07 7.49
CA GLY A 99 10.10 -1.99 7.30
C GLY A 99 9.39 -3.27 7.75
N SER A 100 9.96 -4.44 7.47
CA SER A 100 9.46 -5.72 7.94
C SER A 100 9.45 -5.82 9.47
N GLY A 101 10.52 -5.35 10.14
CA GLY A 101 10.62 -5.38 11.60
C GLY A 101 9.77 -4.33 12.32
N VAL A 102 9.48 -3.19 11.69
CA VAL A 102 8.79 -2.05 12.34
C VAL A 102 7.35 -1.87 11.83
N LEU A 103 7.15 -1.83 10.52
CA LEU A 103 5.86 -1.51 9.92
C LEU A 103 4.91 -2.70 9.95
N LEU A 104 5.38 -3.94 9.76
CA LEU A 104 4.49 -5.10 9.75
C LEU A 104 3.86 -5.39 11.12
N PRO A 105 4.60 -5.34 12.25
CA PRO A 105 3.97 -5.43 13.57
C PRO A 105 2.98 -4.30 13.82
N LEU A 106 3.32 -3.06 13.43
CA LEU A 106 2.41 -1.92 13.54
C LEU A 106 1.11 -2.16 12.74
N LEU A 107 1.22 -2.65 11.50
CA LEU A 107 0.06 -3.01 10.68
C LEU A 107 -0.77 -4.13 11.32
N TYR A 108 -0.12 -5.14 11.89
CA TYR A 108 -0.81 -6.21 12.61
C TYR A 108 -1.69 -5.64 13.73
N PHE A 109 -1.18 -4.74 14.56
CA PHE A 109 -1.96 -4.11 15.63
C PHE A 109 -3.12 -3.27 15.09
N ILE A 110 -2.90 -2.52 14.01
CA ILE A 110 -3.94 -1.70 13.37
C ILE A 110 -5.05 -2.59 12.77
N TRP A 111 -4.69 -3.71 12.15
CA TRP A 111 -5.64 -4.66 11.57
C TRP A 111 -6.44 -5.35 12.67
N CYS A 112 -5.77 -5.78 13.75
CA CYS A 112 -6.44 -6.34 14.93
C CYS A 112 -7.42 -5.35 15.55
N TYR A 113 -7.05 -4.07 15.67
CA TYR A 113 -7.97 -3.02 16.12
C TYR A 113 -9.21 -2.94 15.23
N GLY A 114 -9.03 -2.92 13.91
CA GLY A 114 -10.16 -2.95 12.97
C GLY A 114 -11.03 -4.21 13.07
N TRP A 115 -10.43 -5.38 13.31
CA TRP A 115 -11.16 -6.64 13.47
C TRP A 115 -11.94 -6.71 14.78
N LEU A 116 -11.40 -6.17 15.88
CA LEU A 116 -12.13 -6.03 17.15
C LEU A 116 -13.33 -5.09 16.98
N GLU A 117 -13.12 -3.92 16.35
CA GLU A 117 -14.17 -2.93 16.11
C GLU A 117 -15.30 -3.46 15.22
N THR A 118 -15.00 -4.38 14.30
CA THR A 118 -15.99 -4.98 13.38
C THR A 118 -16.54 -6.33 13.86
N GLY A 119 -16.13 -6.81 15.03
CA GLY A 119 -16.52 -8.14 15.53
C GLY A 119 -16.01 -9.31 14.68
N ARG A 120 -14.96 -9.09 13.87
CA ARG A 120 -14.30 -10.14 13.06
C ARG A 120 -13.30 -10.97 13.84
N ALA A 121 -12.88 -10.47 15.01
CA ALA A 121 -12.02 -11.18 15.95
C ALA A 121 -12.33 -10.71 17.36
N ASP A 122 -12.14 -11.61 18.34
CA ASP A 122 -12.23 -11.28 19.76
C ASP A 122 -10.84 -10.99 20.35
N LEU A 123 -10.82 -10.27 21.47
CA LEU A 123 -9.57 -9.91 22.14
C LEU A 123 -8.75 -11.13 22.55
N SER A 124 -9.41 -12.21 22.95
CA SER A 124 -8.75 -13.47 23.28
C SER A 124 -8.07 -14.13 22.05
N GLN A 125 -8.61 -13.96 20.84
CA GLN A 125 -8.02 -14.47 19.60
C GLN A 125 -6.79 -13.64 19.21
N VAL A 126 -6.89 -12.31 19.35
CA VAL A 126 -5.80 -11.37 19.08
C VAL A 126 -4.63 -11.60 20.05
N LEU A 127 -4.88 -11.64 21.35
CA LEU A 127 -3.83 -11.83 22.37
C LEU A 127 -3.11 -13.18 22.23
N ARG A 128 -3.84 -14.23 21.83
CA ARG A 128 -3.26 -15.56 21.57
C ARG A 128 -2.65 -15.70 20.18
N MET A 129 -2.77 -14.67 19.32
CA MET A 129 -2.39 -14.71 17.90
C MET A 129 -2.98 -15.93 17.16
N ARG A 130 -4.19 -16.34 17.54
CA ARG A 130 -4.93 -17.48 16.97
C ARG A 130 -6.27 -16.97 16.48
N LEU A 131 -6.27 -16.52 15.23
CA LEU A 131 -7.43 -15.99 14.53
C LEU A 131 -8.09 -17.10 13.70
N ASP A 132 -9.31 -16.85 13.23
CA ASP A 132 -10.01 -17.79 12.37
C ASP A 132 -9.25 -18.05 11.06
N ALA A 133 -9.45 -19.25 10.49
CA ALA A 133 -8.67 -19.76 9.37
C ALA A 133 -8.50 -18.77 8.18
N PRO A 134 -9.52 -17.99 7.74
CA PRO A 134 -9.36 -17.04 6.66
C PRO A 134 -8.36 -15.91 6.97
N ILE A 135 -8.32 -15.45 8.23
CA ILE A 135 -7.40 -14.40 8.68
C ILE A 135 -6.02 -15.01 8.97
N GLN A 136 -5.99 -16.15 9.64
CA GLN A 136 -4.74 -16.81 10.05
C GLN A 136 -3.85 -17.16 8.85
N ARG A 137 -4.44 -17.64 7.74
CA ARG A 137 -3.70 -18.07 6.55
C ARG A 137 -2.88 -16.96 5.91
N ASN A 138 -3.38 -15.73 5.97
CA ASN A 138 -2.78 -14.57 5.30
C ASN A 138 -2.17 -13.56 6.30
N LEU A 139 -1.98 -13.98 7.56
CA LEU A 139 -1.53 -13.09 8.62
C LEU A 139 -0.07 -12.66 8.45
N TYR A 140 0.79 -13.57 7.99
CA TYR A 140 2.23 -13.39 7.96
C TYR A 140 2.76 -13.18 6.55
N GLY A 141 3.28 -12.00 6.27
CA GLY A 141 3.93 -11.70 5.00
C GLY A 141 4.31 -10.23 4.90
N PRO A 142 4.83 -9.80 3.75
CA PRO A 142 5.36 -8.46 3.56
C PRO A 142 4.27 -7.38 3.45
N ALA A 143 2.98 -7.73 3.47
CA ALA A 143 1.87 -6.79 3.28
C ALA A 143 2.09 -5.88 2.05
N HIS A 144 2.06 -4.54 2.20
CA HIS A 144 2.37 -3.61 1.10
C HIS A 144 3.84 -3.57 0.69
N LEU A 145 4.76 -4.11 1.51
CA LEU A 145 6.20 -4.17 1.25
C LEU A 145 6.59 -5.25 0.23
N TRP A 146 5.64 -6.05 -0.26
CA TRP A 146 5.88 -7.11 -1.24
C TRP A 146 6.60 -6.61 -2.50
N PHE A 147 6.37 -5.34 -2.89
CA PHE A 147 7.10 -4.74 -4.00
C PHE A 147 8.63 -4.72 -3.75
N LEU A 148 9.08 -4.41 -2.53
CA LEU A 148 10.50 -4.37 -2.18
C LEU A 148 11.10 -5.77 -2.13
N GLU A 149 10.37 -6.74 -1.59
CA GLU A 149 10.77 -8.15 -1.59
C GLU A 149 11.10 -8.60 -3.03
N PHE A 150 10.17 -8.38 -3.97
CA PHE A 150 10.38 -8.72 -5.37
C PHE A 150 11.53 -7.93 -6.00
N LEU A 151 11.73 -6.67 -5.63
CA LEU A 151 12.89 -5.90 -6.10
C LEU A 151 14.21 -6.46 -5.60
N VAL A 152 14.32 -6.89 -4.34
CA VAL A 152 15.54 -7.54 -3.82
C VAL A 152 15.87 -8.76 -4.67
N LEU A 153 14.88 -9.59 -4.97
CA LEU A 153 15.04 -10.80 -5.78
C LEU A 153 15.39 -10.46 -7.24
N PHE A 154 14.68 -9.53 -7.87
CA PHE A 154 14.99 -9.10 -9.24
C PHE A 154 16.37 -8.48 -9.36
N TYR A 155 16.82 -7.68 -8.40
CA TYR A 155 18.17 -7.14 -8.40
C TYR A 155 19.23 -8.22 -8.17
N ALA A 156 18.97 -9.23 -7.33
CA ALA A 156 19.86 -10.36 -7.13
C ALA A 156 20.01 -11.19 -8.42
N VAL A 157 18.90 -11.54 -9.08
CA VAL A 157 18.89 -12.26 -10.35
C VAL A 157 19.56 -11.44 -11.46
N TYR A 158 19.23 -10.15 -11.56
CA TYR A 158 19.84 -9.25 -12.54
C TYR A 158 21.35 -9.13 -12.35
N TYR A 159 21.81 -8.97 -11.10
CA TYR A 159 23.23 -8.94 -10.77
C TYR A 159 23.92 -10.25 -11.16
N ALA A 160 23.38 -11.39 -10.73
CA ALA A 160 23.94 -12.72 -11.04
C ALA A 160 24.04 -12.95 -12.55
N PHE A 161 22.96 -12.65 -13.29
CA PHE A 161 22.93 -12.75 -14.75
C PHE A 161 24.00 -11.88 -15.41
N ARG A 162 24.15 -10.62 -14.97
CA ARG A 162 25.16 -9.70 -15.52
C ARG A 162 26.59 -10.05 -15.11
N ARG A 163 26.80 -10.85 -14.05
CA ARG A 163 28.12 -11.40 -13.74
C ARG A 163 28.52 -12.53 -14.68
N VAL A 164 27.57 -13.38 -15.04
CA VAL A 164 27.78 -14.46 -16.03
C VAL A 164 27.88 -13.92 -17.46
N ARG A 165 27.16 -12.82 -17.75
CA ARG A 165 27.14 -12.17 -19.08
C ARG A 165 27.51 -10.67 -18.98
N PRO A 166 28.78 -10.33 -18.66
CA PRO A 166 29.21 -8.95 -18.37
C PRO A 166 29.00 -7.98 -19.54
N GLY A 167 29.17 -8.43 -20.78
CA GLY A 167 28.96 -7.64 -21.99
C GLY A 167 27.54 -7.69 -22.57
N PHE A 168 26.57 -8.31 -21.88
CA PHE A 168 25.19 -8.33 -22.34
C PHE A 168 24.54 -6.96 -22.16
N VAL A 169 24.69 -6.10 -23.16
CA VAL A 169 24.02 -4.80 -23.26
C VAL A 169 23.34 -4.73 -24.63
N ARG A 170 22.31 -5.53 -24.89
CA ARG A 170 21.57 -5.37 -26.14
C ARG A 170 20.07 -5.52 -25.99
N PRO A 171 19.37 -4.41 -26.20
CA PRO A 171 18.23 -4.34 -27.06
C PRO A 171 18.71 -3.62 -28.34
N GLY A 172 18.91 -4.42 -29.39
CA GLY A 172 19.12 -4.03 -30.78
C GLY A 172 18.54 -5.15 -31.63
N GLY A 173 18.14 -4.89 -32.89
CA GLY A 173 17.48 -5.89 -33.72
C GLY A 173 15.99 -6.07 -33.36
N VAL A 174 15.56 -7.29 -33.00
CA VAL A 174 14.12 -7.61 -32.82
C VAL A 174 13.49 -6.84 -31.66
N VAL A 175 14.17 -6.71 -30.52
CA VAL A 175 13.63 -5.99 -29.34
C VAL A 175 13.41 -4.51 -29.66
N GLU A 176 14.33 -3.90 -30.42
CA GLU A 176 14.18 -2.53 -30.89
C GLU A 176 12.96 -2.38 -31.81
N LYS A 177 12.84 -3.28 -32.81
CA LYS A 177 11.69 -3.30 -33.72
C LYS A 177 10.39 -3.43 -32.95
N ILE A 178 10.32 -4.29 -31.95
CA ILE A 178 9.13 -4.47 -31.11
C ILE A 178 8.83 -3.18 -30.34
N ILE A 179 9.78 -2.64 -29.55
CA ILE A 179 9.58 -1.48 -28.68
C ILE A 179 9.16 -0.23 -29.45
N PHE A 180 9.70 -0.03 -30.66
CA PHE A 180 9.36 1.14 -31.48
C PHE A 180 8.25 0.88 -32.51
N SER A 181 7.67 -0.33 -32.55
CA SER A 181 6.50 -0.60 -33.39
C SER A 181 5.22 0.03 -32.82
N ARG A 182 4.25 0.33 -33.69
CA ARG A 182 2.90 0.73 -33.26
C ARG A 182 2.15 -0.39 -32.54
N LEU A 183 2.49 -1.65 -32.81
CA LEU A 183 1.89 -2.84 -32.20
C LEU A 183 2.63 -3.33 -30.95
N ARG A 184 3.55 -2.54 -30.40
CA ARG A 184 4.34 -2.89 -29.20
C ARG A 184 3.52 -3.41 -28.01
N PRO A 185 2.31 -2.89 -27.69
CA PRO A 185 1.57 -3.41 -26.56
C PRO A 185 1.04 -4.81 -26.85
N LEU A 186 0.64 -5.09 -28.09
CA LEU A 186 0.17 -6.40 -28.53
C LEU A 186 1.30 -7.42 -28.52
N ALA A 187 2.47 -7.06 -29.08
CA ALA A 187 3.63 -7.93 -29.13
C ALA A 187 4.14 -8.31 -27.72
N LEU A 188 4.17 -7.35 -26.79
CA LEU A 188 4.57 -7.62 -25.41
C LEU A 188 3.45 -8.25 -24.56
N ALA A 189 2.18 -8.09 -24.95
CA ALA A 189 1.08 -8.77 -24.25
C ALA A 189 1.15 -10.29 -24.38
N VAL A 190 1.64 -10.82 -25.51
CA VAL A 190 1.69 -12.28 -25.76
C VAL A 190 2.51 -13.02 -24.70
N PRO A 191 3.80 -12.69 -24.41
CA PRO A 191 4.54 -13.38 -23.36
C PRO A 191 3.89 -13.28 -21.97
N SER A 192 3.41 -12.10 -21.58
CA SER A 192 2.71 -11.94 -20.30
C SER A 192 1.40 -12.74 -20.23
N MET A 193 0.69 -12.86 -21.35
CA MET A 193 -0.53 -13.65 -21.46
C MET A 193 -0.23 -15.14 -21.32
N LEU A 194 0.85 -15.63 -21.91
CA LEU A 194 1.28 -17.03 -21.75
C LEU A 194 1.63 -17.35 -20.30
N ILE A 195 2.23 -16.40 -19.56
CA ILE A 195 2.48 -16.57 -18.11
C ILE A 195 1.15 -16.64 -17.34
N LEU A 196 0.22 -15.71 -17.61
CA LEU A 196 -1.09 -15.68 -16.94
C LEU A 196 -2.01 -16.82 -17.37
N TRP A 197 -1.78 -17.44 -18.52
CA TRP A 197 -2.51 -18.62 -18.95
C TRP A 197 -2.32 -19.78 -17.97
N LEU A 198 -1.12 -19.90 -17.39
CA LEU A 198 -0.82 -20.93 -16.40
C LEU A 198 -1.62 -20.74 -15.12
N ASP A 199 -1.73 -19.50 -14.65
CA ASP A 199 -2.53 -19.12 -13.48
C ASP A 199 -2.75 -17.60 -13.48
N VAL A 200 -4.01 -17.17 -13.69
CA VAL A 200 -4.37 -15.75 -13.64
C VAL A 200 -4.54 -15.24 -12.21
N ASP A 201 -4.73 -16.14 -11.23
CA ASP A 201 -4.97 -15.77 -9.85
C ASP A 201 -3.75 -15.12 -9.20
N VAL A 202 -2.56 -15.30 -9.77
CA VAL A 202 -1.34 -14.60 -9.34
C VAL A 202 -1.43 -13.07 -9.45
N VAL A 203 -2.36 -12.56 -10.27
CA VAL A 203 -2.67 -11.13 -10.39
C VAL A 203 -4.07 -10.73 -9.93
N ILE A 204 -4.94 -11.69 -9.59
CA ILE A 204 -6.29 -11.45 -9.06
C ILE A 204 -6.30 -11.61 -7.54
N ASN A 205 -5.85 -12.76 -7.04
CA ASN A 205 -5.84 -13.13 -5.63
C ASN A 205 -4.67 -12.51 -4.88
N PHE A 206 -4.78 -12.50 -3.55
CA PHE A 206 -3.74 -12.01 -2.66
C PHE A 206 -3.18 -13.17 -1.86
N HIS A 207 -1.87 -13.19 -1.71
CA HIS A 207 -1.22 -14.15 -0.82
C HIS A 207 -0.19 -13.35 -0.05
N ASN A 208 -0.45 -13.15 1.23
CA ASN A 208 0.48 -12.47 2.10
C ASN A 208 1.43 -13.53 2.68
N THR A 209 2.58 -13.70 2.03
CA THR A 209 3.62 -14.66 2.42
C THR A 209 4.98 -14.13 1.99
N PHE A 210 6.04 -14.49 2.74
CA PHE A 210 7.44 -14.22 2.37
C PHE A 210 8.01 -15.25 1.39
N ILE A 211 7.18 -16.16 0.88
CA ILE A 211 7.53 -17.12 -0.16
C ILE A 211 6.99 -16.59 -1.49
N PRO A 212 7.83 -16.04 -2.37
CA PRO A 212 7.39 -15.46 -3.63
C PRO A 212 6.78 -16.53 -4.53
N ASN A 213 5.56 -16.28 -5.03
CA ASN A 213 4.96 -17.13 -6.06
C ASN A 213 5.80 -17.07 -7.36
N PRO A 214 6.27 -18.21 -7.92
CA PRO A 214 7.11 -18.23 -9.11
C PRO A 214 6.47 -17.59 -10.35
N LEU A 215 5.18 -17.82 -10.60
CA LEU A 215 4.46 -17.24 -11.73
C LEU A 215 4.28 -15.73 -11.56
N LYS A 216 3.99 -15.25 -10.34
CA LYS A 216 3.99 -13.82 -10.01
C LYS A 216 5.37 -13.20 -10.24
N PHE A 217 6.44 -13.91 -9.87
CA PHE A 217 7.83 -13.50 -10.09
C PHE A 217 8.15 -13.38 -11.58
N LEU A 218 7.76 -14.37 -12.39
CA LEU A 218 7.93 -14.34 -13.85
C LEU A 218 7.13 -13.19 -14.49
N TYR A 219 5.87 -13.02 -14.11
CA TYR A 219 4.98 -11.99 -14.66
C TYR A 219 5.54 -10.59 -14.43
N TYR A 220 5.86 -10.24 -13.18
CA TYR A 220 6.44 -8.91 -12.87
C TYR A 220 7.89 -8.78 -13.31
N GLY A 221 8.64 -9.88 -13.32
CA GLY A 221 10.00 -9.96 -13.84
C GLY A 221 10.08 -9.62 -15.32
N PHE A 222 9.04 -9.93 -16.09
CA PHE A 222 8.95 -9.54 -17.50
C PHE A 222 8.82 -8.01 -17.68
N PHE A 223 8.03 -7.33 -16.84
CA PHE A 223 7.99 -5.86 -16.85
C PHE A 223 9.31 -5.24 -16.39
N PHE A 224 9.94 -5.81 -15.37
CA PHE A 224 11.29 -5.40 -14.94
C PHE A 224 12.31 -5.55 -16.08
N LEU A 225 12.31 -6.69 -16.77
CA LEU A 225 13.18 -6.96 -17.91
C LEU A 225 12.93 -5.98 -19.05
N ALA A 226 11.68 -5.71 -19.41
CA ALA A 226 11.34 -4.69 -20.40
C ALA A 226 11.86 -3.30 -20.00
N GLY A 227 11.85 -2.99 -18.70
CA GLY A 227 12.50 -1.79 -18.15
C GLY A 227 13.99 -1.73 -18.48
N THR A 228 14.71 -2.84 -18.25
CA THR A 228 16.15 -2.92 -18.60
C THR A 228 16.38 -2.79 -20.12
N TRP A 229 15.45 -3.26 -20.95
CA TRP A 229 15.52 -3.10 -22.41
C TRP A 229 15.30 -1.65 -22.88
N LEU A 230 14.62 -0.82 -22.09
CA LEU A 230 14.45 0.59 -22.43
C LEU A 230 15.72 1.42 -22.21
N TYR A 231 16.64 0.96 -21.34
CA TYR A 231 17.83 1.73 -20.96
C TYR A 231 18.74 2.10 -22.15
N PRO A 232 19.10 1.17 -23.05
CA PRO A 232 19.96 1.52 -24.19
C PRO A 232 19.29 2.45 -25.21
N PHE A 233 17.96 2.58 -25.16
CA PHE A 233 17.20 3.52 -25.98
C PHE A 233 16.81 4.82 -25.27
N ARG A 234 17.45 5.15 -24.14
CA ARG A 234 17.13 6.33 -23.31
C ARG A 234 16.99 7.64 -24.12
N GLU A 235 17.83 7.87 -25.11
CA GLU A 235 17.81 9.06 -25.99
C GLU A 235 16.57 9.12 -26.92
N ARG A 236 15.98 7.95 -27.20
CA ARG A 236 14.85 7.77 -28.12
C ARG A 236 13.53 7.54 -27.39
N LEU A 237 13.52 7.54 -26.06
CA LEU A 237 12.28 7.32 -25.29
C LEU A 237 11.19 8.35 -25.61
N LYS A 238 11.57 9.57 -26.03
CA LYS A 238 10.61 10.59 -26.47
C LYS A 238 9.76 10.12 -27.65
N ASN A 239 10.29 9.24 -28.49
CA ASN A 239 9.56 8.68 -29.63
C ASN A 239 8.43 7.73 -29.17
N LEU A 240 8.48 7.24 -27.93
CA LEU A 240 7.40 6.43 -27.36
C LEU A 240 6.15 7.27 -27.06
N ALA A 241 6.23 8.60 -27.07
CA ALA A 241 5.05 9.47 -27.01
C ALA A 241 4.13 9.29 -28.23
N ALA A 242 4.68 8.86 -29.38
CA ALA A 242 3.87 8.52 -30.54
C ALA A 242 2.96 7.32 -30.22
N GLY A 243 1.66 7.48 -30.46
CA GLY A 243 0.64 6.46 -30.18
C GLY A 243 0.06 6.47 -28.78
N ALA A 244 0.56 7.31 -27.85
CA ALA A 244 0.08 7.34 -26.46
C ALA A 244 -1.44 7.55 -26.34
N ASN A 245 -2.00 8.46 -27.14
CA ASN A 245 -3.45 8.70 -27.18
C ASN A 245 -4.22 7.45 -27.65
N ALA A 246 -3.73 6.76 -28.69
CA ALA A 246 -4.36 5.55 -29.20
C ALA A 246 -4.30 4.41 -28.18
N TYR A 247 -3.19 4.27 -27.46
CA TYR A 247 -3.05 3.28 -26.39
C TYR A 247 -3.96 3.59 -25.20
N LEU A 248 -4.08 4.86 -24.81
CA LEU A 248 -5.00 5.26 -23.75
C LEU A 248 -6.45 4.99 -24.17
N ALA A 249 -6.85 5.40 -25.37
CA ALA A 249 -8.19 5.17 -25.89
C ALA A 249 -8.51 3.67 -25.98
N ALA A 250 -7.58 2.84 -26.45
CA ALA A 250 -7.75 1.38 -26.51
C ALA A 250 -7.74 0.73 -25.12
N SER A 251 -7.04 1.31 -24.14
CA SER A 251 -6.97 0.75 -22.78
C SER A 251 -8.32 0.78 -22.06
N LEU A 252 -9.20 1.75 -22.37
CA LEU A 252 -10.50 1.91 -21.72
C LEU A 252 -11.47 0.75 -21.99
N PRO A 253 -11.80 0.37 -23.24
CA PRO A 253 -12.68 -0.76 -23.50
C PRO A 253 -12.06 -2.08 -23.04
N VAL A 254 -10.74 -2.26 -23.21
CA VAL A 254 -10.03 -3.46 -22.73
C VAL A 254 -10.10 -3.55 -21.20
N PHE A 255 -9.98 -2.42 -20.50
CA PHE A 255 -10.14 -2.35 -19.05
C PHE A 255 -11.55 -2.73 -18.60
N ILE A 256 -12.59 -2.19 -19.26
CA ILE A 256 -13.99 -2.51 -18.94
C ILE A 256 -14.24 -4.01 -19.09
N GLY A 257 -13.80 -4.59 -20.20
CA GLY A 257 -13.87 -6.04 -20.43
C GLY A 257 -13.08 -6.85 -19.39
N MET A 258 -11.84 -6.43 -19.08
CA MET A 258 -11.00 -7.07 -18.06
C MET A 258 -11.68 -7.09 -16.69
N VAL A 259 -12.27 -5.98 -16.25
CA VAL A 259 -12.96 -5.89 -14.95
C VAL A 259 -14.20 -6.77 -14.92
N ALA A 260 -15.00 -6.77 -15.99
CA ALA A 260 -16.17 -7.64 -16.10
C ALA A 260 -15.78 -9.12 -16.02
N LEU A 261 -14.74 -9.53 -16.76
CA LEU A 261 -14.22 -10.90 -16.77
C LEU A 261 -13.58 -11.28 -15.42
N THR A 262 -12.90 -10.34 -14.76
CA THR A 262 -12.31 -10.56 -13.43
C THR A 262 -13.41 -10.81 -12.39
N ARG A 263 -14.47 -10.00 -12.39
CA ARG A 263 -15.62 -10.19 -11.51
C ARG A 263 -16.31 -11.53 -11.78
N ALA A 264 -16.51 -11.88 -13.05
CA ALA A 264 -17.07 -13.17 -13.42
C ALA A 264 -16.20 -14.34 -12.92
N HIS A 265 -14.87 -14.23 -13.06
CA HIS A 265 -13.92 -15.24 -12.58
C HIS A 265 -13.91 -15.38 -11.05
N ILE A 266 -13.97 -14.27 -10.32
CA ILE A 266 -14.09 -14.28 -8.85
C ILE A 266 -15.39 -14.95 -8.41
N ALA A 267 -16.50 -14.68 -9.10
CA ALA A 267 -17.79 -15.29 -8.79
C ALA A 267 -17.82 -16.79 -9.13
N LYS A 268 -17.22 -17.17 -10.26
CA LYS A 268 -17.05 -18.56 -10.70
C LYS A 268 -15.83 -18.65 -11.61
N PRO A 269 -14.82 -19.49 -11.27
CA PRO A 269 -13.63 -19.63 -12.10
C PRO A 269 -13.97 -19.91 -13.56
N LEU A 270 -13.56 -18.97 -14.43
CA LEU A 270 -13.74 -19.08 -15.87
C LEU A 270 -12.85 -20.18 -16.46
N ALA A 271 -13.33 -20.82 -17.52
CA ALA A 271 -12.59 -21.78 -18.32
C ALA A 271 -12.76 -21.48 -19.83
N GLY A 272 -11.95 -22.12 -20.67
CA GLY A 272 -12.08 -22.06 -22.13
C GLY A 272 -12.01 -20.63 -22.69
N PRO A 273 -12.91 -20.22 -23.61
CA PRO A 273 -12.88 -18.89 -24.23
C PRO A 273 -12.96 -17.72 -23.25
N GLY A 274 -13.71 -17.86 -22.15
CA GLY A 274 -13.83 -16.82 -21.12
C GLY A 274 -12.52 -16.60 -20.37
N TYR A 275 -11.82 -17.68 -20.03
CA TYR A 275 -10.50 -17.61 -19.39
C TYR A 275 -9.45 -17.01 -20.34
N PHE A 276 -9.47 -17.40 -21.61
CA PHE A 276 -8.63 -16.79 -22.65
C PHE A 276 -8.84 -15.28 -22.75
N ALA A 277 -10.10 -14.84 -22.83
CA ALA A 277 -10.43 -13.43 -22.88
C ALA A 277 -9.93 -12.68 -21.64
N LEU A 278 -10.03 -13.29 -20.46
CA LEU A 278 -9.55 -12.70 -19.20
C LEU A 278 -8.04 -12.48 -19.21
N VAL A 279 -7.24 -13.51 -19.53
CA VAL A 279 -5.77 -13.39 -19.52
C VAL A 279 -5.25 -12.47 -20.63
N ALA A 280 -5.92 -12.49 -21.79
CA ALA A 280 -5.61 -11.62 -22.92
C ALA A 280 -5.91 -10.16 -22.58
N ALA A 281 -7.11 -9.87 -22.04
CA ALA A 281 -7.50 -8.53 -21.63
C ALA A 281 -6.61 -7.99 -20.50
N THR A 282 -6.28 -8.82 -19.51
CA THR A 282 -5.40 -8.46 -18.39
C THR A 282 -3.99 -8.08 -18.87
N SER A 283 -3.43 -8.88 -19.79
CA SER A 283 -2.10 -8.63 -20.34
C SER A 283 -2.09 -7.42 -21.28
N LEU A 284 -3.09 -7.32 -22.16
CA LEU A 284 -3.20 -6.22 -23.11
C LEU A 284 -3.44 -4.88 -22.39
N PHE A 285 -4.31 -4.85 -21.38
CA PHE A 285 -4.53 -3.66 -20.56
C PHE A 285 -3.22 -3.20 -19.91
N ALA A 286 -2.45 -4.12 -19.32
CA ALA A 286 -1.19 -3.80 -18.67
C ALA A 286 -0.22 -3.09 -19.63
N TRP A 287 -0.03 -3.60 -20.85
CA TRP A 287 0.91 -2.99 -21.80
C TRP A 287 0.38 -1.72 -22.47
N LEU A 288 -0.92 -1.65 -22.81
CA LEU A 288 -1.53 -0.44 -23.34
C LEU A 288 -1.36 0.71 -22.36
N SER A 289 -1.68 0.45 -21.09
CA SER A 289 -1.66 1.47 -20.04
C SER A 289 -0.23 1.87 -19.66
N VAL A 290 0.73 0.94 -19.59
CA VAL A 290 2.16 1.23 -19.41
C VAL A 290 2.71 2.15 -20.51
N PHE A 291 2.45 1.84 -21.79
CA PHE A 291 2.97 2.65 -22.89
C PHE A 291 2.20 3.95 -23.10
N ALA A 292 0.90 3.99 -22.78
CA ALA A 292 0.13 5.22 -22.72
C ALA A 292 0.80 6.16 -21.71
N MET A 293 0.95 5.73 -20.46
CA MET A 293 1.57 6.53 -19.41
C MET A 293 3.00 6.95 -19.75
N LEU A 294 3.86 6.01 -20.15
CA LEU A 294 5.23 6.35 -20.51
C LEU A 294 5.23 7.42 -21.62
N GLY A 295 4.39 7.28 -22.64
CA GLY A 295 4.26 8.26 -23.70
C GLY A 295 3.78 9.64 -23.21
N TYR A 296 2.75 9.70 -22.36
CA TYR A 296 2.26 10.96 -21.77
C TYR A 296 3.34 11.64 -20.92
N PHE A 297 4.04 10.89 -20.06
CA PHE A 297 5.10 11.44 -19.22
C PHE A 297 6.30 11.92 -20.04
N MET A 298 6.67 11.18 -21.09
CA MET A 298 7.69 11.62 -22.06
C MET A 298 7.27 12.88 -22.83
N ARG A 299 5.97 13.06 -23.13
CA ARG A 299 5.46 14.21 -23.87
C ARG A 299 5.35 15.48 -23.01
N PHE A 300 4.85 15.35 -21.78
CA PHE A 300 4.43 16.50 -20.97
C PHE A 300 5.33 16.78 -19.76
N LEU A 301 6.05 15.78 -19.25
CA LEU A 301 6.83 15.87 -18.01
C LEU A 301 8.33 15.56 -18.22
N ASN A 302 8.82 15.62 -19.47
CA ASN A 302 10.22 15.42 -19.80
C ASN A 302 11.06 16.70 -19.69
N ARG A 303 10.88 17.45 -18.60
CA ARG A 303 11.65 18.65 -18.25
C ARG A 303 11.81 18.75 -16.75
N GLU A 304 12.78 19.52 -16.27
CA GLU A 304 12.93 19.74 -14.83
C GLU A 304 11.72 20.51 -14.29
N ILE A 305 11.01 19.89 -13.34
CA ILE A 305 9.91 20.51 -12.60
C ILE A 305 10.26 20.41 -11.11
N PRO A 306 10.43 21.54 -10.40
CA PRO A 306 10.84 21.54 -8.99
C PRO A 306 9.90 20.73 -8.09
N LEU A 307 8.59 20.82 -8.32
CA LEU A 307 7.59 20.05 -7.59
C LEU A 307 7.78 18.54 -7.78
N VAL A 308 7.94 18.08 -9.03
CA VAL A 308 8.20 16.66 -9.33
C VAL A 308 9.48 16.20 -8.65
N ARG A 309 10.54 17.02 -8.68
CA ARG A 309 11.80 16.71 -8.00
C ARG A 309 11.61 16.52 -6.50
N TYR A 310 10.86 17.41 -5.84
CA TYR A 310 10.52 17.29 -4.43
C TYR A 310 9.70 16.02 -4.15
N LEU A 311 8.61 15.81 -4.89
CA LEU A 311 7.74 14.65 -4.73
C LEU A 311 8.49 13.33 -4.97
N SER A 312 9.47 13.34 -5.88
CA SER A 312 10.31 12.17 -6.16
C SER A 312 11.24 11.80 -5.01
N GLY A 313 11.67 12.79 -4.21
CA GLY A 313 12.41 12.55 -2.98
C GLY A 313 11.53 12.02 -1.85
N ALA A 314 10.29 12.51 -1.76
CA ALA A 314 9.33 12.10 -0.73
C ALA A 314 8.65 10.74 -1.01
N SER A 315 8.53 10.36 -2.29
CA SER A 315 7.70 9.22 -2.70
C SER A 315 8.09 7.91 -2.04
N TYR A 316 9.38 7.64 -1.89
CA TYR A 316 9.82 6.39 -1.27
C TYR A 316 9.49 6.33 0.23
N TRP A 317 9.58 7.46 0.94
CA TRP A 317 9.17 7.53 2.35
C TRP A 317 7.67 7.34 2.51
N ILE A 318 6.87 8.05 1.71
CA ILE A 318 5.41 7.93 1.72
C ILE A 318 4.99 6.48 1.43
N TYR A 319 5.63 5.84 0.46
CA TYR A 319 5.41 4.42 0.18
C TYR A 319 5.62 3.54 1.43
N LEU A 320 6.64 3.80 2.24
CA LEU A 320 6.87 3.02 3.46
C LEU A 320 5.77 3.27 4.50
N CYS A 321 5.45 4.54 4.79
CA CYS A 321 4.65 4.90 5.96
C CYS A 321 3.15 5.11 5.71
N HIS A 322 2.66 5.13 4.45
CA HIS A 322 1.25 5.47 4.18
C HIS A 322 0.26 4.44 4.70
N LEU A 323 0.56 3.13 4.60
CA LEU A 323 -0.43 2.09 4.87
C LEU A 323 -0.92 2.08 6.34
N PRO A 324 -0.05 2.23 7.36
CA PRO A 324 -0.51 2.39 8.75
C PRO A 324 -1.52 3.53 8.93
N VAL A 325 -1.25 4.69 8.31
CA VAL A 325 -2.13 5.86 8.39
C VAL A 325 -3.46 5.59 7.67
N VAL A 326 -3.41 4.94 6.50
CA VAL A 326 -4.62 4.52 5.77
C VAL A 326 -5.48 3.61 6.64
N GLY A 327 -4.89 2.56 7.22
CA GLY A 327 -5.62 1.61 8.07
C GLY A 327 -6.25 2.27 9.29
N LEU A 328 -5.47 3.06 10.05
CA LEU A 328 -5.97 3.79 11.22
C LEU A 328 -7.12 4.74 10.87
N MET A 329 -6.98 5.51 9.79
CA MET A 329 -8.00 6.47 9.39
C MET A 329 -9.27 5.77 8.89
N GLN A 330 -9.15 4.63 8.20
CA GLN A 330 -10.31 3.85 7.78
C GLN A 330 -11.06 3.25 8.98
N VAL A 331 -10.34 2.73 9.99
CA VAL A 331 -10.97 2.24 11.23
C VAL A 331 -11.65 3.39 11.98
N PHE A 332 -10.97 4.53 12.13
CA PHE A 332 -11.53 5.71 12.79
C PHE A 332 -12.80 6.22 12.11
N LEU A 333 -12.80 6.32 10.78
CA LEU A 333 -13.93 6.83 10.00
C LEU A 333 -15.12 5.86 9.92
N LEU A 334 -14.95 4.60 10.32
CA LEU A 334 -16.01 3.59 10.29
C LEU A 334 -17.23 4.02 11.11
N ARG A 335 -16.99 4.72 12.23
CA ARG A 335 -18.02 5.14 13.20
C ARG A 335 -18.87 6.33 12.74
N PHE A 336 -18.50 6.98 11.64
CA PHE A 336 -19.19 8.16 11.14
C PHE A 336 -20.10 7.78 9.97
N GLU A 337 -21.33 8.28 9.97
CA GLU A 337 -22.30 8.10 8.88
C GLU A 337 -22.06 9.10 7.73
N LEU A 338 -20.85 9.06 7.16
CA LEU A 338 -20.46 9.91 6.04
C LEU A 338 -20.45 9.12 4.71
N PRO A 339 -20.76 9.77 3.57
CA PRO A 339 -20.56 9.18 2.26
C PRO A 339 -19.12 8.71 2.04
N ALA A 340 -18.93 7.57 1.38
CA ALA A 340 -17.62 6.99 1.11
C ALA A 340 -16.65 7.95 0.41
N ALA A 341 -17.14 8.85 -0.46
CA ALA A 341 -16.31 9.85 -1.12
C ALA A 341 -15.62 10.81 -0.13
N LEU A 342 -16.33 11.25 0.93
CA LEU A 342 -15.76 12.10 1.97
C LEU A 342 -14.77 11.33 2.83
N LYS A 343 -15.13 10.11 3.25
CA LYS A 343 -14.25 9.24 4.03
C LYS A 343 -12.96 8.92 3.27
N PHE A 344 -13.08 8.49 2.02
CA PHE A 344 -11.95 8.26 1.11
C PHE A 344 -11.04 9.48 0.98
N SER A 345 -11.61 10.66 0.75
CA SER A 345 -10.86 11.90 0.62
C SER A 345 -10.09 12.23 1.90
N ALA A 346 -10.73 12.07 3.06
CA ALA A 346 -10.07 12.23 4.36
C ALA A 346 -8.92 11.23 4.56
N VAL A 347 -9.09 9.96 4.19
CA VAL A 347 -8.01 8.95 4.26
C VAL A 347 -6.84 9.34 3.37
N VAL A 348 -7.08 9.69 2.09
CA VAL A 348 -6.03 10.09 1.15
C VAL A 348 -5.28 11.33 1.63
N LEU A 349 -6.01 12.39 2.02
CA LEU A 349 -5.41 13.64 2.47
C LEU A 349 -4.59 13.45 3.74
N THR A 350 -5.07 12.63 4.68
CA THR A 350 -4.35 12.34 5.92
C THR A 350 -3.10 11.50 5.65
N ALA A 351 -3.19 10.46 4.81
CA ALA A 351 -2.05 9.62 4.45
C ALA A 351 -0.96 10.40 3.70
N LEU A 352 -1.34 11.22 2.70
CA LEU A 352 -0.39 12.06 1.98
C LEU A 352 0.17 13.18 2.86
N GLY A 353 -0.69 13.90 3.60
CA GLY A 353 -0.30 15.00 4.46
C GLY A 353 0.69 14.57 5.55
N SER A 354 0.37 13.48 6.27
CA SER A 354 1.28 12.89 7.25
C SER A 354 2.57 12.36 6.61
N GLY A 355 2.48 11.73 5.43
CA GLY A 355 3.65 11.25 4.69
C GLY A 355 4.60 12.38 4.27
N PHE A 356 4.09 13.50 3.76
CA PHE A 356 4.90 14.66 3.43
C PHE A 356 5.51 15.32 4.66
N LEU A 357 4.74 15.43 5.74
CA LEU A 357 5.19 16.06 6.97
C LEU A 357 6.27 15.24 7.67
N THR A 358 6.07 13.93 7.79
CA THR A 358 7.08 13.02 8.34
C THR A 358 8.32 12.95 7.45
N TYR A 359 8.18 13.07 6.13
CA TYR A 359 9.33 13.21 5.23
C TYR A 359 10.15 14.49 5.53
N GLU A 360 9.49 15.64 5.69
CA GLU A 360 10.15 16.92 6.00
C GLU A 360 10.89 16.89 7.33
N VAL A 361 10.28 16.28 8.35
CA VAL A 361 10.84 16.23 9.72
C VAL A 361 11.93 15.17 9.84
N PHE A 362 11.68 13.95 9.38
CA PHE A 362 12.52 12.80 9.70
C PHE A 362 13.48 12.39 8.58
N VAL A 363 13.28 12.84 7.34
CA VAL A 363 14.02 12.30 6.18
C VAL A 363 14.82 13.38 5.46
N ARG A 364 14.17 14.48 5.04
CA ARG A 364 14.71 15.40 4.03
C ARG A 364 16.14 15.88 4.31
N ASN A 365 16.48 16.13 5.57
CA ASN A 365 17.80 16.62 5.99
C ASN A 365 18.47 15.72 7.05
N THR A 366 18.19 14.42 7.07
CA THR A 366 18.70 13.49 8.09
C THR A 366 19.53 12.35 7.48
N SER A 367 20.20 11.58 8.34
CA SER A 367 20.88 10.33 7.96
C SER A 367 19.93 9.32 7.31
N ILE A 368 18.64 9.34 7.67
CA ILE A 368 17.60 8.51 7.05
C ILE A 368 17.42 8.92 5.59
N GLY A 369 17.33 10.22 5.30
CA GLY A 369 17.30 10.71 3.91
C GLY A 369 18.58 10.42 3.13
N LEU A 370 19.73 10.43 3.79
CA LEU A 370 20.98 10.03 3.15
C LEU A 370 20.96 8.53 2.77
N CYS A 371 20.41 7.68 3.62
CA CYS A 371 20.25 6.25 3.35
C CYS A 371 19.25 5.99 2.21
N LEU A 372 18.06 6.58 2.28
CA LEU A 372 16.94 6.35 1.37
C LEU A 372 17.10 7.07 0.01
N SER A 373 17.45 8.37 0.05
CA SER A 373 17.44 9.28 -1.10
C SER A 373 18.85 9.64 -1.59
N GLY A 374 19.86 9.60 -0.73
CA GLY A 374 21.29 9.78 -1.06
C GLY A 374 21.82 11.20 -1.13
N PRO A 375 23.14 11.33 -1.39
CA PRO A 375 23.86 12.61 -1.23
C PRO A 375 23.38 13.72 -2.18
N LYS A 376 22.87 13.37 -3.37
CA LYS A 376 22.52 14.36 -4.40
C LYS A 376 21.23 15.14 -4.14
N HIS A 377 20.46 14.83 -3.10
CA HIS A 377 19.37 15.70 -2.65
C HIS A 377 19.86 16.90 -1.81
N PHE A 378 21.15 16.92 -1.42
CA PHE A 378 21.75 17.94 -0.57
C PHE A 378 22.48 19.06 -1.33
N GLY A 379 22.63 18.99 -2.67
CA GLY A 379 23.58 19.83 -3.42
C GLY A 379 23.04 20.71 -4.55
N GLY A 380 21.72 20.77 -4.78
CA GLY A 380 21.14 21.73 -5.73
C GLY A 380 20.14 22.58 -4.97
N MET A 381 20.31 23.91 -5.00
CA MET A 381 19.57 24.95 -4.26
C MET A 381 18.32 24.40 -3.55
N PRO A 382 18.27 24.39 -2.21
CA PRO A 382 17.18 23.76 -1.48
C PRO A 382 15.85 24.30 -2.03
N PRO A 383 14.88 23.44 -2.40
CA PRO A 383 13.52 23.91 -2.64
C PRO A 383 13.13 24.78 -1.44
N ARG A 384 12.67 26.02 -1.67
CA ARG A 384 12.36 26.97 -0.60
C ARG A 384 11.73 26.21 0.57
N PRO A 385 12.29 26.30 1.80
CA PRO A 385 11.70 25.62 2.94
C PRO A 385 10.21 25.98 2.97
N LEU A 386 9.35 24.99 3.26
CA LEU A 386 7.94 25.27 3.53
C LEU A 386 7.89 26.47 4.47
N THR A 387 7.09 27.47 4.11
CA THR A 387 7.02 28.71 4.89
C THR A 387 6.67 28.35 6.33
N LEU A 388 7.14 29.14 7.29
CA LEU A 388 6.87 28.89 8.71
C LEU A 388 5.36 28.69 8.95
N LYS A 389 4.52 29.42 8.20
CA LYS A 389 3.06 29.25 8.15
C LYS A 389 2.63 27.83 7.74
N VAL A 390 3.17 27.27 6.67
CA VAL A 390 2.80 25.90 6.26
C VAL A 390 3.29 24.87 7.27
N LYS A 391 4.48 25.05 7.86
CA LYS A 391 4.96 24.16 8.92
C LYS A 391 4.06 24.22 10.15
N THR A 392 3.71 25.42 10.63
CA THR A 392 2.84 25.58 11.81
C THR A 392 1.43 25.08 11.55
N THR A 393 0.85 25.31 10.37
CA THR A 393 -0.46 24.77 10.00
C THR A 393 -0.45 23.24 9.98
N LEU A 394 0.57 22.61 9.41
CA LEU A 394 0.70 21.15 9.37
C LEU A 394 0.94 20.55 10.76
N THR A 395 1.76 21.18 11.60
CA THR A 395 1.96 20.76 12.99
C THR A 395 0.68 20.91 13.82
N ALA A 396 -0.03 22.03 13.67
CA ALA A 396 -1.32 22.24 14.34
C ALA A 396 -2.36 21.21 13.89
N PHE A 397 -2.41 20.88 12.59
CA PHE A 397 -3.30 19.84 12.07
C PHE A 397 -2.96 18.45 12.65
N MET A 398 -1.67 18.08 12.77
CA MET A 398 -1.27 16.82 13.41
C MET A 398 -1.61 16.79 14.90
N LEU A 399 -1.33 17.86 15.63
CA LEU A 399 -1.70 17.95 17.04
C LEU A 399 -3.21 17.83 17.21
N CYS A 400 -4.00 18.51 16.36
CA CYS A 400 -5.44 18.33 16.33
C CYS A 400 -5.83 16.88 16.03
N ALA A 401 -5.23 16.22 15.04
CA ALA A 401 -5.57 14.83 14.71
C ALA A 401 -5.23 13.85 15.84
N VAL A 402 -4.07 14.01 16.50
CA VAL A 402 -3.63 13.19 17.64
C VAL A 402 -4.49 13.45 18.89
N VAL A 403 -4.81 14.73 19.15
CA VAL A 403 -5.69 15.09 20.27
C VAL A 403 -7.10 14.58 19.99
N LEU A 404 -7.64 14.77 18.79
CA LEU A 404 -8.95 14.28 18.40
C LEU A 404 -9.02 12.76 18.53
N SER A 405 -8.02 12.01 18.04
CA SER A 405 -8.00 10.55 18.19
C SER A 405 -7.91 10.11 19.65
N GLY A 406 -7.07 10.77 20.47
CA GLY A 406 -6.98 10.52 21.91
C GLY A 406 -8.28 10.83 22.65
N THR A 407 -8.93 11.96 22.35
CA THR A 407 -10.22 12.34 22.95
C THR A 407 -11.37 11.44 22.51
N SER A 408 -11.40 11.02 21.24
CA SER A 408 -12.38 10.08 20.74
C SER A 408 -12.21 8.70 21.38
N PHE A 409 -10.96 8.25 21.56
CA PHE A 409 -10.65 7.03 22.30
C PHE A 409 -11.14 7.13 23.76
N GLN A 410 -10.80 8.22 24.45
CA GLN A 410 -11.20 8.42 25.85
C GLN A 410 -12.73 8.53 26.00
N HIS A 411 -13.42 9.19 25.07
CA HIS A 411 -14.86 9.29 25.06
C HIS A 411 -15.51 7.91 24.84
N PHE A 412 -15.02 7.14 23.88
CA PHE A 412 -15.51 5.78 23.61
C PHE A 412 -15.27 4.85 24.79
N TYR A 413 -14.09 4.91 25.40
CA TYR A 413 -13.77 4.20 26.63
C TYR A 413 -14.79 4.49 27.73
N ASN A 414 -15.16 5.76 27.91
CA ASN A 414 -16.14 6.17 28.91
C ASN A 414 -17.57 5.71 28.57
N GLU A 415 -17.97 5.68 27.29
CA GLU A 415 -19.28 5.18 26.88
C GLU A 415 -19.42 3.67 27.06
N GLU A 416 -18.44 2.89 26.59
CA GLU A 416 -18.40 1.43 26.80
C GLU A 416 -18.40 1.12 28.30
N LYS A 417 -17.56 1.82 29.09
CA LYS A 417 -17.53 1.69 30.55
C LYS A 417 -18.91 1.90 31.16
N LYS A 418 -19.62 2.99 30.80
CA LYS A 418 -20.99 3.27 31.30
C LYS A 418 -21.98 2.18 30.90
N ARG A 419 -21.89 1.66 29.66
CA ARG A 419 -22.76 0.58 29.19
C ARG A 419 -22.57 -0.70 30.03
N TYR A 420 -21.32 -1.09 30.28
CA TYR A 420 -21.03 -2.25 31.13
C TYR A 420 -21.44 -2.02 32.59
N GLU A 421 -21.20 -0.82 33.12
CA GLU A 421 -21.64 -0.45 34.46
C GLU A 421 -23.16 -0.58 34.61
N GLY A 422 -23.93 -0.05 33.64
CA GLY A 422 -25.38 -0.18 33.61
C GLY A 422 -25.86 -1.62 33.48
N THR A 423 -25.16 -2.45 32.69
CA THR A 423 -25.48 -3.88 32.53
C THR A 423 -25.27 -4.64 33.84
N LEU A 424 -24.19 -4.33 34.58
CA LEU A 424 -23.91 -4.93 35.88
C LEU A 424 -24.95 -4.52 36.92
N ALA A 425 -25.26 -3.22 37.02
CA ALA A 425 -26.27 -2.72 37.94
C ALA A 425 -27.65 -3.33 37.65
N GLY A 426 -27.99 -3.53 36.37
CA GLY A 426 -29.19 -4.26 35.94
C GLY A 426 -29.21 -5.70 36.45
N PHE A 427 -28.12 -6.44 36.27
CA PHE A 427 -27.98 -7.80 36.80
C PHE A 427 -28.13 -7.87 38.32
N TYR A 428 -27.45 -6.99 39.06
CA TYR A 428 -27.50 -6.93 40.52
C TYR A 428 -28.91 -6.61 41.03
N ARG A 429 -29.61 -5.67 40.41
CA ARG A 429 -31.01 -5.37 40.75
C ARG A 429 -31.95 -6.53 40.46
N GLN A 430 -31.77 -7.21 39.34
CA GLN A 430 -32.64 -8.30 38.90
C GLN A 430 -32.48 -9.56 39.77
N TYR A 431 -31.26 -9.94 40.10
CA TYR A 431 -30.98 -11.24 40.73
C TYR A 431 -30.60 -11.15 42.21
N LEU A 432 -30.10 -10.00 42.66
CA LEU A 432 -29.62 -9.81 44.04
C LEU A 432 -30.40 -8.72 44.79
N HIS A 433 -31.38 -8.08 44.15
CA HIS A 433 -32.22 -7.01 44.70
C HIS A 433 -31.44 -5.91 45.44
N ARG A 434 -30.22 -5.62 44.98
CA ARG A 434 -29.34 -4.59 45.54
C ARG A 434 -28.53 -3.95 44.43
N GLU A 435 -27.97 -2.78 44.69
CA GLU A 435 -26.93 -2.21 43.82
C GLU A 435 -25.58 -2.91 44.06
N PRO A 436 -24.68 -2.98 43.07
CA PRO A 436 -23.37 -3.58 43.26
C PRO A 436 -22.57 -2.79 44.30
N ASP A 437 -22.06 -3.48 45.32
CA ASP A 437 -21.13 -2.90 46.29
C ASP A 437 -19.69 -2.95 45.73
N ALA A 438 -18.73 -2.28 46.39
CA ALA A 438 -17.34 -2.22 45.91
C ALA A 438 -16.69 -3.62 45.75
N VAL A 439 -17.18 -4.60 46.50
CA VAL A 439 -16.78 -6.01 46.43
C VAL A 439 -17.42 -6.65 45.19
N GLY A 440 -18.71 -6.43 44.95
CA GLY A 440 -19.46 -6.92 43.80
C GLY A 440 -18.95 -6.38 42.47
N TRP A 441 -18.57 -5.10 42.41
CA TRP A 441 -17.85 -4.53 41.28
C TRP A 441 -16.56 -5.30 41.03
N ARG A 442 -15.70 -5.47 42.05
CA ARG A 442 -14.44 -6.24 41.91
C ARG A 442 -14.65 -7.67 41.45
N HIS A 443 -15.60 -8.41 42.03
CA HIS A 443 -15.86 -9.80 41.65
C HIS A 443 -16.36 -9.91 40.22
N TRP A 444 -17.19 -8.98 39.76
CA TRP A 444 -17.64 -8.96 38.37
C TRP A 444 -16.53 -8.53 37.42
N THR A 445 -15.71 -7.54 37.78
CA THR A 445 -14.53 -7.17 36.98
C THR A 445 -13.58 -8.37 36.89
N ASP A 446 -13.25 -9.01 38.00
CA ASP A 446 -12.39 -10.21 38.02
C ASP A 446 -13.04 -11.37 37.23
N TRP A 447 -14.36 -11.56 37.28
CA TRP A 447 -15.08 -12.55 36.45
C TRP A 447 -15.03 -12.21 34.96
N ALA A 448 -15.33 -10.96 34.58
CA ALA A 448 -15.31 -10.50 33.19
C ALA A 448 -13.90 -10.53 32.59
N LEU A 449 -12.90 -10.07 33.36
CA LEU A 449 -11.48 -10.13 32.99
C LEU A 449 -11.01 -11.59 32.83
N ASN A 450 -11.44 -12.51 33.69
CA ASN A 450 -11.13 -13.94 33.56
C ASN A 450 -11.89 -14.63 32.41
N ARG A 451 -13.17 -14.30 32.21
CA ARG A 451 -14.03 -14.83 31.15
C ARG A 451 -13.56 -14.37 29.76
N TRP A 452 -13.01 -13.16 29.66
CA TRP A 452 -12.55 -12.55 28.41
C TRP A 452 -11.02 -12.53 28.24
N GLY A 453 -10.26 -13.08 29.20
CA GLY A 453 -8.81 -13.28 29.10
C GLY A 453 -7.97 -12.00 29.14
N LEU A 454 -8.47 -10.98 29.85
CA LEU A 454 -7.89 -9.64 29.96
C LEU A 454 -7.05 -9.50 31.25
N GLU A 455 -5.92 -10.21 31.36
CA GLU A 455 -5.06 -10.04 32.53
C GLU A 455 -4.23 -8.75 32.45
N LYS A 456 -4.66 -7.72 33.21
CA LYS A 456 -3.91 -6.56 33.78
C LYS A 456 -4.31 -5.13 33.38
N VAL A 457 -5.10 -4.87 32.33
CA VAL A 457 -5.28 -3.47 31.88
C VAL A 457 -6.23 -2.64 32.75
N GLU A 458 -7.12 -3.22 33.56
CA GLU A 458 -8.23 -2.45 34.15
C GLU A 458 -8.46 -2.59 35.66
N ARG A 459 -7.44 -2.96 36.45
CA ARG A 459 -7.66 -3.03 37.90
C ARG A 459 -7.89 -1.66 38.57
N ILE A 460 -7.43 -0.56 37.99
CA ILE A 460 -7.41 0.74 38.69
C ILE A 460 -8.73 1.52 38.50
N GLY A 461 -9.25 1.61 37.27
CA GLY A 461 -10.39 2.47 36.93
C GLY A 461 -11.76 2.00 37.46
N PHE A 462 -11.94 0.70 37.69
CA PHE A 462 -13.17 0.13 38.28
C PHE A 462 -13.12 0.11 39.82
N ILE A 463 -11.93 -0.05 40.41
CA ILE A 463 -11.74 0.05 41.87
C ILE A 463 -12.03 1.48 42.36
N GLU A 464 -11.72 2.51 41.55
CA GLU A 464 -12.06 3.91 41.87
C GLU A 464 -13.57 4.20 41.83
N ALA A 465 -14.32 3.58 40.91
CA ALA A 465 -15.78 3.73 40.84
C ALA A 465 -16.45 3.19 42.11
N GLY A 466 -16.10 1.97 42.55
CA GLY A 466 -16.60 1.40 43.81
C GLY A 466 -16.18 2.19 45.06
N ARG A 467 -15.04 2.89 45.03
CA ARG A 467 -14.61 3.79 46.13
C ARG A 467 -15.40 5.10 46.18
N LYS A 468 -15.87 5.62 45.05
CA LYS A 468 -16.71 6.83 45.00
C LYS A 468 -18.11 6.54 45.53
N GLU A 469 -18.74 5.46 45.10
CA GLU A 469 -20.08 5.08 45.59
C GLU A 469 -20.08 4.75 47.10
N GLY A 470 -19.01 4.13 47.61
CA GLY A 470 -18.85 3.85 49.04
C GLY A 470 -18.64 5.09 49.92
N LYS A 471 -18.19 6.22 49.34
CA LYS A 471 -18.03 7.50 50.05
C LYS A 471 -19.28 8.39 49.98
N GLU A 472 -20.16 8.18 49.01
CA GLU A 472 -21.44 8.91 48.93
C GLU A 472 -22.55 8.26 49.78
N ARG A 473 -22.34 7.03 50.28
CA ARG A 473 -23.28 6.28 51.12
C ARG A 473 -22.89 6.19 52.61
N ALA A 474 -21.75 6.77 53.00
CA ALA A 474 -21.29 6.89 54.39
C ALA A 474 -21.28 8.37 54.78
#